data_AF-A0AAJ1Q5W5-F1
#
_entry.id   AF-A0AAJ1Q5W5-F1
#
_cell.length_a   1.000
_cell.length_b   1.000
_cell.length_c   1.000
_cell.angle_alpha   90.00
_cell.angle_beta   90.00
_cell.angle_gamma   90.00
#
_symmetry.space_group_name_H-M   'P 1'
#
loop_
_entity.id
_entity.type
_entity.pdbx_description
1 polymer ?
#
loop_
_entity_poly.entity_id
_entity_poly.type
_entity_poly.pdbx_seq_one_letter_code
_entity_poly.pdbx_strand_id
1 'polypeptide(L)'
;MKISKIQRQKKDPQRYSIYINDQFAFGVDEQILIDFSLNKGKDLDQGLIDAILTAEAQQKLYLKGLNYLSYGLKSTKEMQDYLKKQVKNLPTSHFSLDQVKSATNHSMNTQSRLISLANFDEGDLDFWQDQVEDDLEQATDGQLEVQDDKSLDQAHDQWIHAALDRLTGLGLLNDHTYALAYLRTQAQVNRKGPQKIAYELRRKGVTQSIIQDALEEYPQDVLRENIQHLSRKFIQSKRRLSPQMLKNKLFLHLLQKGYSKEQVDRDFDPSWCELSQEETDQRLEKAFEKSLKRRQRKLQGYDLKQALIRDLMTQGFSYESIQTKLNDRSWENMN
;
A
#
# COMPACT_ATOMS: atom_id res chain seq x y z
N MET A 1 11.47 -13.03 41.61
CA MET A 1 10.02 -12.99 41.91
C MET A 1 9.39 -14.32 41.50
N LYS A 2 8.29 -14.79 42.11
CA LYS A 2 7.70 -16.10 41.74
C LYS A 2 6.30 -15.97 41.15
N ILE A 3 5.98 -16.82 40.18
CA ILE A 3 4.63 -16.93 39.65
C ILE A 3 3.71 -17.53 40.73
N SER A 4 2.74 -16.76 41.21
CA SER A 4 1.76 -17.23 42.22
C SER A 4 0.56 -17.91 41.57
N LYS A 5 0.14 -17.47 40.38
CA LYS A 5 -1.03 -17.97 39.66
C LYS A 5 -0.91 -17.75 38.15
N ILE A 6 -1.49 -18.66 37.38
CA ILE A 6 -1.67 -18.56 35.92
C ILE A 6 -3.15 -18.80 35.63
N GLN A 7 -3.78 -17.95 34.84
CA GLN A 7 -5.21 -18.06 34.53
C GLN A 7 -5.48 -17.81 33.05
N ARG A 8 -6.26 -18.69 32.42
CA ARG A 8 -6.74 -18.50 31.04
C ARG A 8 -7.64 -17.27 30.93
N GLN A 9 -7.45 -16.46 29.88
CA GLN A 9 -8.27 -15.27 29.65
C GLN A 9 -9.65 -15.65 29.11
N LYS A 10 -10.69 -14.88 29.50
CA LYS A 10 -12.09 -15.18 29.13
C LYS A 10 -12.39 -14.92 27.66
N LYS A 11 -11.87 -13.82 27.11
CA LYS A 11 -12.14 -13.39 25.72
C LYS A 11 -11.25 -14.09 24.70
N ASP A 12 -10.05 -14.47 25.11
CA ASP A 12 -9.06 -15.11 24.25
C ASP A 12 -8.55 -16.39 24.93
N PRO A 13 -9.08 -17.57 24.54
CA PRO A 13 -8.71 -18.83 25.14
C PRO A 13 -7.25 -19.23 24.85
N GLN A 14 -6.55 -18.60 23.90
CA GLN A 14 -5.13 -18.85 23.64
C GLN A 14 -4.22 -17.96 24.49
N ARG A 15 -4.77 -17.11 25.37
CA ARG A 15 -3.98 -16.21 26.22
C ARG A 15 -4.14 -16.50 27.70
N TYR A 16 -3.05 -16.26 28.44
CA TYR A 16 -2.94 -16.55 29.87
C TYR A 16 -2.44 -15.31 30.61
N SER A 17 -3.12 -14.98 31.70
CA SER A 17 -2.70 -13.95 32.65
C SER A 17 -1.76 -14.56 33.69
N ILE A 18 -0.58 -13.97 33.85
CA ILE A 18 0.45 -14.35 34.81
C ILE A 18 0.35 -13.43 36.04
N TYR A 19 0.37 -14.01 37.22
CA TYR A 19 0.32 -13.30 38.50
C TYR A 19 1.60 -13.54 39.29
N ILE A 20 2.15 -12.46 39.86
CA ILE A 20 3.31 -12.46 40.74
C ILE A 20 2.87 -11.84 42.06
N ASN A 21 3.12 -12.51 43.18
CA ASN A 21 2.65 -12.07 44.51
C ASN A 21 1.12 -11.78 44.54
N ASP A 22 0.34 -12.59 43.84
CA ASP A 22 -1.13 -12.48 43.69
C ASP A 22 -1.64 -11.21 43.00
N GLN A 23 -0.73 -10.43 42.42
CA GLN A 23 -1.02 -9.29 41.57
C GLN A 23 -0.80 -9.66 40.11
N PHE A 24 -1.66 -9.13 39.23
CA PHE A 24 -1.49 -9.32 37.79
C PHE A 24 -0.17 -8.67 37.34
N ALA A 25 0.65 -9.43 36.62
CA ALA A 25 1.92 -8.95 36.09
C ALA A 25 1.80 -8.64 34.59
N PHE A 26 1.51 -9.66 33.78
CA PHE A 26 1.40 -9.53 32.33
C PHE A 26 0.60 -10.70 31.74
N GLY A 27 0.16 -10.55 30.48
CA GLY A 27 -0.52 -11.61 29.74
C GLY A 27 0.34 -12.13 28.59
N VAL A 28 0.38 -13.45 28.42
CA VAL A 28 1.16 -14.15 27.38
C VAL A 28 0.28 -15.03 26.50
N ASP A 29 0.68 -15.19 25.24
CA ASP A 29 0.19 -16.23 24.33
C ASP A 29 0.55 -17.64 24.83
N GLU A 30 -0.27 -18.63 24.47
CA GLU A 30 -0.07 -20.04 24.82
C GLU A 30 1.31 -20.54 24.37
N GLN A 31 1.79 -20.13 23.19
CA GLN A 31 3.11 -20.50 22.71
C GLN A 31 4.21 -19.97 23.65
N ILE A 32 4.10 -18.73 24.11
CA ILE A 32 5.08 -18.10 25.01
C ILE A 32 5.07 -18.77 26.39
N LEU A 33 3.89 -19.15 26.88
CA LEU A 33 3.74 -19.93 28.11
C LEU A 33 4.56 -21.24 28.03
N ILE A 34 4.48 -21.92 26.90
CA ILE A 34 5.18 -23.20 26.65
C ILE A 34 6.67 -22.98 26.44
N ASP A 35 7.07 -22.08 25.56
CA ASP A 35 8.47 -21.81 25.19
C ASP A 35 9.30 -21.42 26.40
N PHE A 36 8.74 -20.57 27.27
CA PHE A 36 9.37 -20.18 28.52
C PHE A 36 9.03 -21.11 29.67
N SER A 37 8.31 -22.22 29.46
CA SER A 37 7.95 -23.21 30.49
C SER A 37 7.42 -22.55 31.76
N LEU A 38 6.49 -21.61 31.60
CA LEU A 38 5.92 -20.83 32.69
C LEU A 38 4.94 -21.70 33.48
N ASN A 39 5.28 -21.98 34.73
CA ASN A 39 4.44 -22.73 35.65
C ASN A 39 4.40 -22.05 37.02
N LYS A 40 3.39 -22.40 37.82
CA LYS A 40 3.26 -21.87 39.18
C LYS A 40 4.50 -22.22 39.99
N GLY A 41 5.07 -21.24 40.67
CA GLY A 41 6.29 -21.38 41.47
C GLY A 41 7.59 -21.07 40.73
N LYS A 42 7.57 -20.89 39.40
CA LYS A 42 8.75 -20.51 38.63
C LYS A 42 9.30 -19.17 39.08
N ASP A 43 10.63 -19.12 39.27
CA ASP A 43 11.37 -17.90 39.53
C ASP A 43 11.55 -17.08 38.23
N LEU A 44 11.26 -15.79 38.35
CA LEU A 44 11.37 -14.77 37.33
C LEU A 44 12.30 -13.67 37.85
N ASP A 45 13.46 -13.52 37.23
CA ASP A 45 14.30 -12.34 37.36
C ASP A 45 13.93 -11.31 36.28
N GLN A 46 14.55 -10.13 36.32
CA GLN A 46 14.19 -9.08 35.38
C GLN A 46 14.56 -9.42 33.94
N GLY A 47 15.73 -10.02 33.72
CA GLY A 47 16.17 -10.40 32.38
C GLY A 47 15.23 -11.43 31.73
N LEU A 48 14.72 -12.39 32.50
CA LEU A 48 13.75 -13.36 32.02
C LEU A 48 12.39 -12.71 31.72
N ILE A 49 11.94 -11.76 32.54
CA ILE A 49 10.71 -11.01 32.26
C ILE A 49 10.85 -10.22 30.95
N ASP A 50 11.96 -9.51 30.76
CA ASP A 50 12.22 -8.73 29.55
C ASP A 50 12.26 -9.63 28.30
N ALA A 51 12.86 -10.82 28.41
CA ALA A 51 12.88 -11.81 27.35
C ALA A 51 11.47 -12.35 27.01
N ILE A 52 10.65 -12.63 28.03
CA ILE A 52 9.26 -13.08 27.85
C ILE A 52 8.43 -12.00 27.15
N LEU A 53 8.53 -10.75 27.61
CA LEU A 53 7.77 -9.63 27.03
C LEU A 53 8.20 -9.34 25.59
N THR A 54 9.50 -9.44 25.30
CA THR A 54 10.04 -9.34 23.95
C THR A 54 9.47 -10.43 23.04
N ALA A 55 9.47 -11.69 23.50
CA ALA A 55 8.93 -12.81 22.73
C ALA A 55 7.42 -12.69 22.53
N GLU A 56 6.67 -12.22 23.54
CA GLU A 56 5.23 -11.93 23.44
C GLU A 56 4.95 -10.84 22.39
N ALA A 57 5.76 -9.78 22.33
CA ALA A 57 5.62 -8.73 21.31
C ALA A 57 5.86 -9.28 19.90
N GLN A 58 6.91 -10.07 19.72
CA GLN A 58 7.22 -10.75 18.46
C GLN A 58 6.10 -11.71 18.03
N GLN A 59 5.58 -12.52 18.96
CA GLN A 59 4.49 -13.45 18.72
C GLN A 59 3.21 -12.72 18.28
N LYS A 60 2.87 -11.60 18.93
CA LYS A 60 1.74 -10.76 18.49
C LYS A 60 1.91 -10.24 17.08
N LEU A 61 3.09 -9.70 16.74
CA LEU A 61 3.36 -9.20 15.39
C LEU A 61 3.31 -10.32 14.36
N TYR A 62 3.86 -11.49 14.68
CA TYR A 62 3.77 -12.69 13.83
C TYR A 62 2.31 -13.07 13.54
N LEU A 63 1.46 -13.17 14.57
CA LEU A 63 0.04 -13.50 14.39
C LEU A 63 -0.72 -12.43 13.59
N LYS A 64 -0.40 -11.14 13.79
CA LYS A 64 -0.93 -10.05 12.96
C LYS A 64 -0.51 -10.20 11.50
N GLY A 65 0.75 -10.52 11.25
CA GLY A 65 1.28 -10.76 9.90
C GLY A 65 0.61 -11.96 9.24
N LEU A 66 0.47 -13.07 9.96
CA LEU A 66 -0.23 -14.27 9.48
C LEU A 66 -1.68 -13.96 9.07
N ASN A 67 -2.40 -13.23 9.92
CA ASN A 67 -3.76 -12.79 9.60
C ASN A 67 -3.77 -11.86 8.37
N TYR A 68 -2.79 -10.98 8.21
CA TYR A 68 -2.71 -10.08 7.05
C TYR A 68 -2.48 -10.84 5.73
N LEU A 69 -1.71 -11.93 5.76
CA LEU A 69 -1.52 -12.82 4.60
C LEU A 69 -2.80 -13.59 4.22
N SER A 70 -3.73 -13.81 5.16
CA SER A 70 -5.00 -14.48 4.87
C SER A 70 -5.86 -13.73 3.85
N TYR A 71 -5.70 -12.40 3.75
CA TYR A 71 -6.39 -11.55 2.78
C TYR A 71 -5.72 -11.55 1.39
N GLY A 72 -4.68 -12.35 1.18
CA GLY A 72 -4.00 -12.55 -0.10
C GLY A 72 -2.51 -12.21 -0.07
N LEU A 73 -1.85 -12.45 -1.20
CA LEU A 73 -0.40 -12.26 -1.35
C LEU A 73 0.05 -10.83 -1.00
N LYS A 74 1.22 -10.74 -0.35
CA LYS A 74 1.89 -9.49 0.05
C LYS A 74 3.37 -9.58 -0.27
N SER A 75 3.97 -8.43 -0.59
CA SER A 75 5.42 -8.28 -0.62
C SER A 75 5.99 -8.10 0.79
N THR A 76 7.28 -8.36 0.96
CA THR A 76 8.00 -8.16 2.22
C THR A 76 7.86 -6.73 2.72
N LYS A 77 7.96 -5.74 1.82
CA LYS A 77 7.78 -4.34 2.16
C LYS A 77 6.35 -4.03 2.63
N GLU A 78 5.33 -4.55 1.94
CA GLU A 78 3.93 -4.35 2.37
C GLU A 78 3.69 -4.96 3.77
N MET A 79 4.28 -6.13 4.04
CA MET A 79 4.23 -6.74 5.37
C MET A 79 4.95 -5.87 6.42
N GLN A 80 6.15 -5.39 6.11
CA GLN A 80 6.92 -4.52 6.99
C GLN A 80 6.16 -3.23 7.29
N ASP A 81 5.61 -2.56 6.27
CA ASP A 81 4.82 -1.33 6.41
C ASP A 81 3.55 -1.56 7.24
N TYR A 82 2.92 -2.73 7.11
CA TYR A 82 1.79 -3.13 7.93
C TYR A 82 2.21 -3.32 9.40
N LEU A 83 3.27 -4.09 9.67
CA LEU A 83 3.74 -4.37 11.03
C LEU A 83 4.26 -3.12 11.74
N LYS A 84 4.89 -2.18 11.02
CA LYS A 84 5.27 -0.85 11.55
C LYS A 84 4.08 -0.04 12.06
N LYS A 85 2.89 -0.24 11.50
CA LYS A 85 1.65 0.38 12.02
C LYS A 85 1.10 -0.39 13.21
N GLN A 86 1.22 -1.72 13.21
CA GLN A 86 0.72 -2.55 14.31
C GLN A 86 1.55 -2.41 15.59
N VAL A 87 2.89 -2.30 15.46
CA VAL A 87 3.79 -2.22 16.61
C VAL A 87 3.52 -0.97 17.46
N LYS A 88 3.16 0.15 16.83
CA LYS A 88 2.79 1.40 17.52
C LYS A 88 1.53 1.28 18.39
N ASN A 89 0.71 0.27 18.15
CA ASN A 89 -0.50 0.00 18.91
C ASN A 89 -0.29 -1.09 19.98
N LEU A 90 0.93 -1.63 20.12
CA LEU A 90 1.23 -2.57 21.19
C LEU A 90 1.42 -1.79 22.48
N PRO A 91 0.85 -2.26 23.61
CA PRO A 91 0.99 -1.57 24.89
C PRO A 91 2.46 -1.59 25.33
N THR A 92 3.12 -0.44 25.25
CA THR A 92 4.48 -0.22 25.76
C THR A 92 4.53 -0.16 27.30
N SER A 93 3.39 0.04 27.94
CA SER A 93 3.27 0.25 29.39
C SER A 93 3.60 -0.97 30.26
N HIS A 94 3.76 -2.16 29.68
CA HIS A 94 4.10 -3.38 30.43
C HIS A 94 5.62 -3.67 30.46
N PHE A 95 6.42 -2.84 29.78
CA PHE A 95 7.87 -3.03 29.67
C PHE A 95 8.65 -2.32 30.78
N SER A 96 8.00 -1.50 31.62
CA SER A 96 8.61 -0.90 32.82
C SER A 96 7.99 -1.48 34.08
N LEU A 97 8.80 -2.18 34.87
CA LEU A 97 8.49 -2.72 36.21
C LEU A 97 7.97 -1.68 37.22
N ASP A 98 7.97 -0.39 36.89
CA ASP A 98 7.59 0.67 37.83
C ASP A 98 6.15 0.55 38.31
N GLN A 99 5.28 -0.14 37.55
CA GLN A 99 3.93 -0.49 38.02
C GLN A 99 3.92 -1.59 39.11
N VAL A 100 4.92 -2.48 39.15
CA VAL A 100 5.04 -3.50 40.20
C VAL A 100 5.63 -2.91 41.48
N LYS A 101 6.54 -1.92 41.36
CA LYS A 101 7.10 -1.18 42.50
C LYS A 101 6.11 -0.18 43.10
N SER A 102 5.25 0.45 42.30
CA SER A 102 4.19 1.33 42.81
C SER A 102 3.08 0.56 43.54
N ALA A 103 2.81 -0.69 43.12
CA ALA A 103 1.88 -1.59 43.79
C ALA A 103 2.36 -2.03 45.20
N THR A 104 3.68 -2.05 45.46
CA THR A 104 4.23 -2.29 46.80
C THR A 104 4.05 -1.10 47.77
N ASN A 105 3.95 0.14 47.27
CA ASN A 105 3.66 1.31 48.11
C ASN A 105 2.15 1.55 48.32
N HIS A 106 1.29 1.04 47.44
CA HIS A 106 -0.16 1.20 47.57
C HIS A 106 -0.78 0.34 48.69
N SER A 107 -0.08 -0.69 49.16
CA SER A 107 -0.51 -1.54 50.29
C SER A 107 -0.41 -0.85 51.66
N MET A 108 0.29 0.28 51.78
CA MET A 108 0.36 1.07 53.02
C MET A 108 -0.78 2.09 53.13
N ASN A 109 -1.49 2.41 52.03
CA ASN A 109 -2.54 3.44 52.02
C ASN A 109 -3.97 2.86 51.97
N THR A 110 -4.13 1.55 51.78
CA THR A 110 -5.43 0.86 51.80
C THR A 110 -5.93 0.57 53.22
N GLN A 111 -5.05 0.48 54.22
CA GLN A 111 -5.47 0.36 55.63
C GLN A 111 -6.18 1.64 56.13
N SER A 112 -5.84 2.81 55.57
CA SER A 112 -6.50 4.08 55.90
C SER A 112 -7.87 4.25 55.22
N ARG A 113 -8.11 3.59 54.08
CA ARG A 113 -9.38 3.67 53.32
C ARG A 113 -10.46 2.69 53.78
N LEU A 114 -10.12 1.66 54.54
CA LEU A 114 -11.12 0.74 55.13
C LEU A 114 -11.90 1.37 56.30
N ILE A 115 -11.43 2.49 56.86
CA ILE A 115 -12.10 3.20 57.97
C ILE A 115 -13.21 4.15 57.46
N SER A 116 -13.26 4.50 56.17
CA SER A 116 -14.22 5.48 55.64
C SER A 116 -15.38 4.89 54.82
N LEU A 117 -15.49 3.56 54.68
CA LEU A 117 -16.51 2.88 53.88
C LEU A 117 -17.59 2.17 54.72
N ALA A 118 -17.68 2.46 56.01
CA ALA A 118 -18.85 2.08 56.79
C ALA A 118 -19.95 3.13 56.56
N ASN A 119 -21.01 2.70 55.86
CA ASN A 119 -22.27 3.40 55.55
C ASN A 119 -22.28 4.13 54.20
N PHE A 120 -22.96 3.57 53.19
CA PHE A 120 -24.10 4.18 52.48
C PHE A 120 -24.65 3.24 51.37
N ASP A 121 -25.95 3.39 51.07
CA ASP A 121 -26.86 2.49 50.33
C ASP A 121 -26.74 2.48 48.79
N GLU A 122 -27.34 1.43 48.18
CA GLU A 122 -27.39 0.98 46.77
C GLU A 122 -27.99 1.95 45.70
N GLY A 123 -27.89 3.26 45.85
CA GLY A 123 -28.55 4.24 44.97
C GLY A 123 -27.72 4.90 43.86
N ASP A 124 -26.39 5.00 43.97
CA ASP A 124 -25.58 5.95 43.18
C ASP A 124 -24.53 5.27 42.27
N LEU A 125 -24.95 4.30 41.46
CA LEU A 125 -24.06 3.60 40.51
C LEU A 125 -23.89 4.31 39.15
N ASP A 126 -24.64 5.37 38.86
CA ASP A 126 -24.57 6.09 37.57
C ASP A 126 -23.76 7.40 37.62
N PHE A 127 -23.20 7.78 38.78
CA PHE A 127 -22.29 8.92 38.91
C PHE A 127 -20.80 8.54 38.72
N TRP A 128 -20.48 7.24 38.70
CA TRP A 128 -19.11 6.70 38.69
C TRP A 128 -18.52 6.44 37.29
N GLN A 129 -19.14 6.95 36.22
CA GLN A 129 -18.57 6.88 34.88
C GLN A 129 -17.91 8.16 34.37
N ASP A 130 -18.25 9.34 34.91
CA ASP A 130 -17.64 10.60 34.43
C ASP A 130 -16.43 11.05 35.24
N GLN A 131 -16.22 10.54 36.46
CA GLN A 131 -15.14 11.02 37.34
C GLN A 131 -13.89 10.13 37.37
N VAL A 132 -13.94 8.96 36.72
CA VAL A 132 -12.76 8.07 36.54
C VAL A 132 -12.01 8.41 35.25
N GLU A 133 -12.66 9.10 34.31
CA GLU A 133 -12.06 9.50 33.03
C GLU A 133 -11.18 10.77 33.18
N ASP A 134 -11.49 11.65 34.13
CA ASP A 134 -10.76 12.90 34.40
C ASP A 134 -9.45 12.68 35.23
N ASP A 135 -9.45 11.70 36.13
CA ASP A 135 -8.26 11.33 36.93
C ASP A 135 -7.21 10.55 36.11
N LEU A 136 -7.61 9.96 34.97
CA LEU A 136 -6.70 9.30 34.03
C LEU A 136 -6.02 10.28 33.06
N GLU A 137 -6.57 11.48 32.84
CA GLU A 137 -5.96 12.52 32.00
C GLU A 137 -4.99 13.44 32.77
N GLN A 138 -5.10 13.55 34.10
CA GLN A 138 -4.19 14.38 34.91
C GLN A 138 -2.89 13.67 35.32
N ALA A 139 -2.70 12.40 34.97
CA ALA A 139 -1.48 11.64 35.26
C ALA A 139 -0.40 11.70 34.16
N THR A 140 -0.59 12.51 33.12
CA THR A 140 0.35 12.61 31.98
C THR A 140 1.03 13.97 31.81
N ASP A 141 1.07 14.82 32.83
CA ASP A 141 1.84 16.07 32.75
C ASP A 141 2.93 16.13 33.82
N GLY A 142 4.17 15.84 33.39
CA GLY A 142 5.34 15.87 34.27
C GLY A 142 6.54 15.08 33.74
N GLN A 143 7.26 15.68 32.77
CA GLN A 143 8.67 15.41 32.44
C GLN A 143 9.06 13.93 32.25
N LEU A 144 8.88 13.40 31.04
CA LEU A 144 9.63 12.25 30.54
C LEU A 144 10.75 12.72 29.61
N GLU A 145 11.97 12.31 29.97
CA GLU A 145 13.24 12.62 29.31
C GLU A 145 13.24 12.22 27.83
N VAL A 146 13.78 13.10 26.99
CA VAL A 146 13.92 12.95 25.52
C VAL A 146 15.01 11.92 25.13
N GLN A 147 15.31 10.94 25.99
CA GLN A 147 16.30 9.87 25.72
C GLN A 147 15.68 8.51 25.37
N ASP A 148 14.40 8.28 25.66
CA ASP A 148 13.73 6.97 25.51
C ASP A 148 13.18 6.66 24.10
N ASP A 149 13.04 7.65 23.21
CA ASP A 149 12.35 7.45 21.93
C ASP A 149 13.17 6.60 20.92
N LYS A 150 14.51 6.71 20.96
CA LYS A 150 15.40 5.96 20.05
C LYS A 150 15.58 4.48 20.42
N SER A 151 15.54 4.16 21.71
CA SER A 151 15.68 2.77 22.18
C SER A 151 14.44 1.95 21.84
N LEU A 152 13.26 2.59 21.94
CA LEU A 152 11.98 1.98 21.62
C LEU A 152 11.84 1.65 20.13
N ASP A 153 12.20 2.60 19.25
CA ASP A 153 12.15 2.40 17.80
C ASP A 153 13.09 1.26 17.36
N GLN A 154 14.26 1.16 17.99
CA GLN A 154 15.20 0.06 17.71
C GLN A 154 14.63 -1.30 18.14
N ALA A 155 13.96 -1.38 19.30
CA ALA A 155 13.30 -2.60 19.75
C ALA A 155 12.13 -2.99 18.83
N HIS A 156 11.32 -2.02 18.40
CA HIS A 156 10.23 -2.23 17.44
C HIS A 156 10.73 -2.82 16.13
N ASP A 157 11.80 -2.25 15.56
CA ASP A 157 12.38 -2.77 14.33
C ASP A 157 12.89 -4.21 14.50
N GLN A 158 13.53 -4.54 15.64
CA GLN A 158 13.95 -5.91 15.93
C GLN A 158 12.77 -6.89 15.99
N TRP A 159 11.66 -6.50 16.61
CA TRP A 159 10.48 -7.36 16.70
C TRP A 159 9.83 -7.59 15.34
N ILE A 160 9.78 -6.55 14.51
CA ILE A 160 9.28 -6.64 13.14
C ILE A 160 10.17 -7.57 12.31
N HIS A 161 11.49 -7.44 12.42
CA HIS A 161 12.44 -8.31 11.72
C HIS A 161 12.26 -9.78 12.13
N ALA A 162 12.15 -10.08 13.42
CA ALA A 162 11.90 -11.44 13.88
C ALA A 162 10.59 -12.04 13.32
N ALA A 163 9.53 -11.24 13.24
CA ALA A 163 8.26 -11.68 12.65
C ALA A 163 8.40 -11.93 11.14
N LEU A 164 9.09 -11.05 10.41
CA LEU A 164 9.36 -11.20 8.97
C LEU A 164 10.20 -12.45 8.67
N ASP A 165 11.26 -12.68 9.46
CA ASP A 165 12.15 -13.83 9.31
C ASP A 165 11.38 -15.13 9.52
N ARG A 166 10.51 -15.18 10.54
CA ARG A 166 9.65 -16.35 10.78
C ARG A 166 8.67 -16.60 9.64
N LEU A 167 7.98 -15.55 9.15
CA LEU A 167 7.04 -15.68 8.03
C LEU A 167 7.74 -16.13 6.74
N THR A 168 8.95 -15.64 6.51
CA THR A 168 9.78 -15.97 5.35
C THR A 168 10.34 -17.40 5.46
N GLY A 169 10.84 -17.79 6.64
CA GLY A 169 11.37 -19.12 6.91
C GLY A 169 10.32 -20.23 6.77
N LEU A 170 9.04 -19.92 7.02
CA LEU A 170 7.91 -20.83 6.76
C LEU A 170 7.43 -20.80 5.30
N GLY A 171 8.03 -19.97 4.44
CA GLY A 171 7.64 -19.81 3.04
C GLY A 171 6.31 -19.07 2.82
N LEU A 172 5.72 -18.49 3.87
CA LEU A 172 4.45 -17.76 3.80
C LEU A 172 4.60 -16.38 3.17
N LEU A 173 5.77 -15.77 3.34
CA LEU A 173 6.15 -14.50 2.73
C LEU A 173 7.27 -14.75 1.71
N ASN A 174 6.99 -14.49 0.43
CA ASN A 174 7.91 -14.78 -0.66
C ASN A 174 7.76 -13.76 -1.80
N ASP A 175 8.75 -12.87 -1.93
CA ASP A 175 8.73 -11.80 -2.93
C ASP A 175 8.82 -12.32 -4.38
N HIS A 176 9.45 -13.46 -4.61
CA HIS A 176 9.51 -14.08 -5.94
C HIS A 176 8.14 -14.57 -6.40
N THR A 177 7.46 -15.32 -5.54
CA THR A 177 6.09 -15.79 -5.78
C THR A 177 5.14 -14.60 -5.96
N TYR A 178 5.29 -13.56 -5.13
CA TYR A 178 4.54 -12.32 -5.25
C TYR A 178 4.77 -11.64 -6.61
N ALA A 179 6.03 -11.49 -7.03
CA ALA A 179 6.39 -10.80 -8.27
C ALA A 179 5.81 -11.51 -9.50
N LEU A 180 5.90 -12.84 -9.56
CA LEU A 180 5.32 -13.65 -10.64
C LEU A 180 3.79 -13.52 -10.70
N ALA A 181 3.11 -13.66 -9.56
CA ALA A 181 1.66 -13.52 -9.49
C ALA A 181 1.21 -12.11 -9.90
N TYR A 182 1.95 -11.09 -9.45
CA TYR A 182 1.70 -9.70 -9.80
C TYR A 182 1.88 -9.47 -11.29
N LEU A 183 2.97 -9.95 -11.89
CA LEU A 183 3.25 -9.86 -13.31
C LEU A 183 2.12 -10.47 -14.15
N ARG A 184 1.74 -11.71 -13.85
CA ARG A 184 0.67 -12.42 -14.58
C ARG A 184 -0.64 -11.64 -14.54
N THR A 185 -1.00 -11.14 -13.35
CA THR A 185 -2.21 -10.33 -13.15
C THR A 185 -2.15 -9.01 -13.94
N GLN A 186 -1.04 -8.26 -13.84
CA GLN A 186 -0.90 -6.99 -14.55
C GLN A 186 -0.84 -7.15 -16.06
N ALA A 187 -0.22 -8.22 -16.56
CA ALA A 187 -0.16 -8.55 -17.97
C ALA A 187 -1.54 -8.91 -18.53
N GLN A 188 -2.29 -9.80 -17.86
CA GLN A 188 -3.57 -10.30 -18.38
C GLN A 188 -4.73 -9.31 -18.20
N VAL A 189 -4.84 -8.71 -17.01
CA VAL A 189 -5.98 -7.83 -16.68
C VAL A 189 -5.74 -6.42 -17.24
N ASN A 190 -4.59 -5.85 -16.92
CA ASN A 190 -4.29 -4.44 -17.19
C ASN A 190 -3.49 -4.19 -18.47
N ARG A 191 -2.98 -5.26 -19.11
CA ARG A 191 -2.16 -5.18 -20.34
C ARG A 191 -0.99 -4.23 -20.17
N LYS A 192 -0.33 -4.30 -19.00
CA LYS A 192 0.85 -3.50 -18.72
C LYS A 192 2.07 -4.19 -19.31
N GLY A 193 2.97 -3.36 -19.84
CA GLY A 193 4.24 -3.82 -20.35
C GLY A 193 5.26 -4.06 -19.25
N PRO A 194 6.33 -4.82 -19.56
CA PRO A 194 7.39 -5.21 -18.62
C PRO A 194 7.97 -4.06 -17.80
N GLN A 195 8.28 -2.93 -18.43
CA GLN A 195 8.92 -1.78 -17.75
C GLN A 195 8.01 -1.15 -16.69
N LYS A 196 6.70 -1.10 -16.97
CA LYS A 196 5.73 -0.55 -16.02
C LYS A 196 5.55 -1.46 -14.81
N ILE A 197 5.51 -2.77 -15.06
CA ILE A 197 5.42 -3.79 -14.00
C ILE A 197 6.68 -3.77 -13.14
N ALA A 198 7.87 -3.71 -13.75
CA ALA A 198 9.15 -3.59 -13.06
C ALA A 198 9.16 -2.38 -12.11
N TYR A 199 8.72 -1.22 -12.60
CA TYR A 199 8.62 -0.01 -11.80
C TYR A 199 7.66 -0.17 -10.61
N GLU A 200 6.50 -0.79 -10.81
CA GLU A 200 5.50 -1.02 -9.76
C GLU A 200 5.99 -2.01 -8.70
N LEU A 201 6.64 -3.10 -9.12
CA LEU A 201 7.27 -4.07 -8.22
C LEU A 201 8.38 -3.43 -7.38
N ARG A 202 9.21 -2.57 -7.99
CA ARG A 202 10.25 -1.82 -7.28
C ARG A 202 9.66 -0.91 -6.20
N ARG A 203 8.54 -0.24 -6.49
CA ARG A 203 7.84 0.59 -5.48
C ARG A 203 7.28 -0.25 -4.33
N LYS A 204 6.88 -1.49 -4.64
CA LYS A 204 6.48 -2.54 -3.67
C LYS A 204 7.67 -3.21 -2.97
N GLY A 205 8.90 -2.74 -3.18
CA GLY A 205 10.07 -3.19 -2.44
C GLY A 205 10.69 -4.50 -2.92
N VAL A 206 10.23 -5.05 -4.05
CA VAL A 206 10.83 -6.24 -4.64
C VAL A 206 12.21 -5.88 -5.19
N THR A 207 13.21 -6.74 -4.94
CA THR A 207 14.59 -6.52 -5.36
C THR A 207 14.77 -6.65 -6.87
N GLN A 208 15.81 -6.01 -7.40
CA GLN A 208 16.05 -6.02 -8.85
C GLN A 208 16.29 -7.43 -9.41
N SER A 209 16.94 -8.32 -8.65
CA SER A 209 17.14 -9.73 -9.04
C SER A 209 15.80 -10.42 -9.26
N ILE A 210 14.93 -10.38 -8.25
CA ILE A 210 13.61 -11.04 -8.32
C ILE A 210 12.75 -10.45 -9.44
N ILE A 211 12.83 -9.13 -9.66
CA ILE A 211 12.13 -8.47 -10.77
C ILE A 211 12.64 -9.03 -12.10
N GLN A 212 13.95 -9.16 -12.27
CA GLN A 212 14.54 -9.68 -13.50
C GLN A 212 14.09 -11.12 -13.76
N ASP A 213 14.21 -11.99 -12.76
CA ASP A 213 13.79 -13.39 -12.82
C ASP A 213 12.29 -13.49 -13.20
N ALA A 214 11.43 -12.68 -12.57
CA ALA A 214 10.01 -12.66 -12.88
C ALA A 214 9.72 -12.19 -14.31
N LEU A 215 10.45 -11.19 -14.80
CA LEU A 215 10.27 -10.65 -16.16
C LEU A 215 10.74 -11.61 -17.25
N GLU A 216 11.69 -12.50 -16.95
CA GLU A 216 12.11 -13.58 -17.86
C GLU A 216 10.99 -14.60 -18.09
N GLU A 217 10.13 -14.81 -17.08
CA GLU A 217 8.92 -15.62 -17.20
C GLU A 217 7.75 -14.92 -17.94
N TYR A 218 7.91 -13.67 -18.42
CA TYR A 218 6.83 -12.97 -19.12
C TYR A 218 6.48 -13.71 -20.42
N PRO A 219 5.24 -14.25 -20.56
CA PRO A 219 4.87 -15.01 -21.75
C PRO A 219 4.85 -14.13 -23.00
N GLN A 220 5.67 -14.48 -24.00
CA GLN A 220 5.82 -13.66 -25.21
C GLN A 220 4.52 -13.56 -26.02
N ASP A 221 3.70 -14.61 -26.03
CA ASP A 221 2.41 -14.60 -26.72
C ASP A 221 1.45 -13.57 -26.11
N VAL A 222 1.38 -13.50 -24.77
CA VAL A 222 0.58 -12.51 -24.04
C VAL A 222 1.09 -11.09 -24.30
N LEU A 223 2.41 -10.91 -24.36
CA LEU A 223 3.03 -9.63 -24.68
C LEU A 223 2.58 -9.14 -26.07
N ARG A 224 2.72 -10.00 -27.09
CA ARG A 224 2.34 -9.71 -28.47
C ARG A 224 0.84 -9.42 -28.56
N GLU A 225 0.00 -10.29 -27.99
CA GLU A 225 -1.46 -10.13 -28.01
C GLU A 225 -1.86 -8.78 -27.40
N ASN A 226 -1.24 -8.38 -26.30
CA ASN A 226 -1.52 -7.11 -25.65
C ASN A 226 -1.14 -5.91 -26.51
N ILE A 227 0.02 -5.93 -27.16
CA ILE A 227 0.44 -4.87 -28.09
C ILE A 227 -0.56 -4.73 -29.23
N GLN A 228 -0.97 -5.85 -29.85
CA GLN A 228 -1.96 -5.87 -30.92
C GLN A 228 -3.31 -5.32 -30.46
N HIS A 229 -3.80 -5.78 -29.30
CA HIS A 229 -5.07 -5.34 -28.74
C HIS A 229 -5.09 -3.83 -28.46
N LEU A 230 -4.06 -3.33 -27.78
CA LEU A 230 -3.92 -1.91 -27.46
C LEU A 230 -3.85 -1.06 -28.73
N SER A 231 -3.09 -1.53 -29.72
CA SER A 231 -2.97 -0.85 -31.02
C SER A 231 -4.29 -0.75 -31.75
N ARG A 232 -5.03 -1.87 -31.89
CA ARG A 232 -6.35 -1.90 -32.52
C ARG A 232 -7.32 -0.93 -31.84
N LYS A 233 -7.44 -1.00 -30.51
CA LYS A 233 -8.32 -0.10 -29.75
C LYS A 233 -7.92 1.37 -29.89
N PHE A 234 -6.62 1.67 -29.85
CA PHE A 234 -6.12 3.03 -29.99
C PHE A 234 -6.46 3.60 -31.37
N ILE A 235 -6.20 2.85 -32.43
CA ILE A 235 -6.46 3.26 -33.82
C ILE A 235 -7.94 3.52 -34.06
N GLN A 236 -8.81 2.62 -33.59
CA GLN A 236 -10.27 2.79 -33.65
C GLN A 236 -10.73 4.07 -32.93
N SER A 237 -10.10 4.42 -31.81
CA SER A 237 -10.47 5.61 -31.03
C SER A 237 -9.95 6.93 -31.64
N LYS A 238 -8.87 6.91 -32.42
CA LYS A 238 -8.15 8.11 -32.90
C LYS A 238 -8.30 8.35 -34.41
N ARG A 239 -9.54 8.34 -34.92
CA ARG A 239 -9.90 8.55 -36.34
C ARG A 239 -9.75 9.98 -36.88
N ARG A 240 -9.01 10.85 -36.20
CA ARG A 240 -8.78 12.27 -36.57
C ARG A 240 -7.30 12.63 -36.64
N LEU A 241 -6.44 11.63 -36.66
CA LEU A 241 -5.00 11.79 -36.80
C LEU A 241 -4.59 11.33 -38.18
N SER A 242 -3.59 12.01 -38.75
CA SER A 242 -2.92 11.55 -39.96
C SER A 242 -2.20 10.21 -39.71
N PRO A 243 -1.86 9.44 -40.76
CA PRO A 243 -1.14 8.17 -40.62
C PRO A 243 0.14 8.31 -39.78
N GLN A 244 0.97 9.32 -40.07
CA GLN A 244 2.22 9.54 -39.37
C GLN A 244 2.01 9.92 -37.90
N MET A 245 1.06 10.81 -37.62
CA MET A 245 0.77 11.23 -36.26
C MET A 245 0.09 10.13 -35.45
N LEU A 246 -0.70 9.28 -36.10
CA LEU A 246 -1.29 8.08 -35.52
C LEU A 246 -0.20 7.11 -35.08
N LYS A 247 0.75 6.79 -35.97
CA LYS A 247 1.91 5.94 -35.67
C LYS A 247 2.70 6.48 -34.50
N ASN A 248 3.09 7.76 -34.54
CA ASN A 248 3.87 8.39 -33.46
C ASN A 248 3.13 8.36 -32.12
N LYS A 249 1.84 8.69 -32.09
CA LYS A 249 1.04 8.70 -30.84
C LYS A 249 0.75 7.30 -30.32
N LEU A 250 0.55 6.32 -31.21
CA LEU A 250 0.40 4.92 -30.83
C LEU A 250 1.68 4.39 -30.21
N PHE A 251 2.83 4.65 -30.84
CA PHE A 251 4.13 4.27 -30.31
C PHE A 251 4.36 4.83 -28.89
N LEU A 252 4.13 6.14 -28.70
CA LEU A 252 4.20 6.77 -27.38
C LEU A 252 3.22 6.16 -26.37
N HIS A 253 2.01 5.79 -26.81
CA HIS A 253 1.03 5.14 -25.96
C HIS A 253 1.52 3.78 -25.45
N LEU A 254 2.12 2.96 -26.30
CA LEU A 254 2.68 1.66 -25.93
C LEU A 254 3.88 1.82 -24.97
N LEU A 255 4.75 2.79 -25.21
CA LEU A 255 5.84 3.10 -24.27
C LEU A 255 5.31 3.52 -22.89
N GLN A 256 4.28 4.37 -22.85
CA GLN A 256 3.63 4.77 -21.60
C GLN A 256 2.96 3.59 -20.87
N LYS A 257 2.53 2.57 -21.62
CA LYS A 257 2.02 1.31 -21.07
C LYS A 257 3.13 0.40 -20.54
N GLY A 258 4.40 0.72 -20.82
CA GLY A 258 5.58 0.03 -20.29
C GLY A 258 6.20 -0.99 -21.23
N TYR A 259 5.84 -0.98 -22.51
CA TYR A 259 6.52 -1.81 -23.52
C TYR A 259 7.83 -1.12 -23.91
N SER A 260 8.91 -1.90 -24.07
CA SER A 260 10.18 -1.35 -24.54
C SER A 260 10.11 -1.05 -26.03
N LYS A 261 11.01 -0.21 -26.52
CA LYS A 261 11.09 0.10 -27.95
C LYS A 261 11.31 -1.17 -28.78
N GLU A 262 12.20 -2.03 -28.33
CA GLU A 262 12.56 -3.29 -29.01
C GLU A 262 11.37 -4.25 -29.09
N GLN A 263 10.52 -4.28 -28.07
CA GLN A 263 9.30 -5.09 -28.04
C GLN A 263 8.25 -4.52 -28.99
N VAL A 264 8.06 -3.20 -28.96
CA VAL A 264 7.14 -2.53 -29.86
C VAL A 264 7.59 -2.73 -31.30
N ASP A 265 8.85 -2.44 -31.65
CA ASP A 265 9.35 -2.56 -33.02
C ASP A 265 9.27 -4.00 -33.57
N ARG A 266 9.39 -5.01 -32.70
CA ARG A 266 9.28 -6.43 -33.08
C ARG A 266 7.85 -6.87 -33.40
N ASP A 267 6.89 -6.46 -32.57
CA ASP A 267 5.49 -6.91 -32.66
C ASP A 267 4.54 -5.87 -33.29
N PHE A 268 5.06 -4.68 -33.65
CA PHE A 268 4.34 -3.64 -34.36
C PHE A 268 4.26 -3.96 -35.85
N ASP A 269 3.05 -3.97 -36.37
CA ASP A 269 2.78 -4.13 -37.78
C ASP A 269 2.53 -2.75 -38.43
N PRO A 270 3.39 -2.31 -39.37
CA PRO A 270 3.21 -1.05 -40.08
C PRO A 270 1.85 -0.90 -40.76
N SER A 271 1.27 -2.02 -41.24
CA SER A 271 -0.01 -2.02 -41.95
C SER A 271 -1.16 -1.48 -41.10
N TRP A 272 -1.04 -1.50 -39.77
CA TRP A 272 -2.06 -0.93 -38.88
C TRP A 272 -2.24 0.58 -39.04
N CYS A 273 -1.20 1.27 -39.51
CA CYS A 273 -1.19 2.72 -39.72
C CYS A 273 -1.08 3.10 -41.19
N GLU A 274 -0.95 2.13 -42.10
CA GLU A 274 -1.06 2.35 -43.52
C GLU A 274 -2.52 2.61 -43.88
N LEU A 275 -2.78 3.79 -44.43
CA LEU A 275 -4.11 4.24 -44.81
C LEU A 275 -4.02 4.70 -46.25
N SER A 276 -5.05 4.37 -47.03
CA SER A 276 -5.20 4.92 -48.37
C SER A 276 -5.30 6.46 -48.32
N GLN A 277 -5.05 7.09 -49.46
CA GLN A 277 -5.22 8.54 -49.58
C GLN A 277 -6.67 8.94 -49.24
N GLU A 278 -7.65 8.17 -49.74
CA GLU A 278 -9.06 8.39 -49.45
C GLU A 278 -9.39 8.32 -47.95
N GLU A 279 -8.87 7.32 -47.22
CA GLU A 279 -9.07 7.22 -45.78
C GLU A 279 -8.40 8.37 -45.01
N THR A 280 -7.26 8.83 -45.51
CA THR A 280 -6.55 9.98 -44.93
C THR A 280 -7.35 11.26 -45.11
N ASP A 281 -7.94 11.47 -46.28
CA ASP A 281 -8.80 12.61 -46.59
C ASP A 281 -10.09 12.59 -45.76
N GLN A 282 -10.70 11.42 -45.57
CA GLN A 282 -11.85 11.25 -44.67
C GLN A 282 -11.52 11.60 -43.22
N ARG A 283 -10.30 11.29 -42.75
CA ARG A 283 -9.84 11.66 -41.40
C ARG A 283 -9.58 13.16 -41.28
N LEU A 284 -9.00 13.77 -42.32
CA LEU A 284 -8.83 15.22 -42.42
C LEU A 284 -10.18 15.91 -42.30
N GLU A 285 -11.19 15.44 -43.03
CA GLU A 285 -12.52 16.04 -42.98
C GLU A 285 -13.13 15.99 -41.57
N LYS A 286 -13.13 14.81 -40.94
CA LYS A 286 -13.64 14.64 -39.56
C LYS A 286 -12.88 15.46 -38.53
N ALA A 287 -11.60 15.72 -38.78
CA ALA A 287 -10.77 16.54 -37.94
C ALA A 287 -11.09 18.03 -38.12
N PHE A 288 -11.24 18.46 -39.36
CA PHE A 288 -11.63 19.80 -39.77
C PHE A 288 -12.99 20.18 -39.19
N GLU A 289 -14.03 19.37 -39.43
CA GLU A 289 -15.39 19.61 -38.92
C GLU A 289 -15.41 19.79 -37.40
N LYS A 290 -14.67 18.94 -36.67
CA LYS A 290 -14.59 19.04 -35.21
C LYS A 290 -13.91 20.34 -34.78
N SER A 291 -12.82 20.69 -35.45
CA SER A 291 -12.06 21.91 -35.16
C SER A 291 -12.91 23.15 -35.45
N LEU A 292 -13.58 23.18 -36.60
CA LEU A 292 -14.49 24.24 -37.04
C LEU A 292 -15.64 24.43 -36.06
N LYS A 293 -16.39 23.37 -35.74
CA LYS A 293 -17.50 23.42 -34.77
C LYS A 293 -17.09 23.99 -33.42
N ARG A 294 -15.85 23.73 -33.00
CA ARG A 294 -15.28 24.24 -31.74
C ARG A 294 -14.86 25.70 -31.85
N ARG A 295 -14.16 26.09 -32.92
CA ARG A 295 -13.49 27.40 -33.05
C ARG A 295 -14.38 28.50 -33.60
N GLN A 296 -15.34 28.18 -34.47
CA GLN A 296 -16.26 29.17 -35.06
C GLN A 296 -17.16 29.87 -34.03
N ARG A 297 -17.24 29.33 -32.80
CA ARG A 297 -17.98 29.95 -31.68
C ARG A 297 -17.33 31.24 -31.17
N LYS A 298 -16.04 31.42 -31.40
CA LYS A 298 -15.23 32.51 -30.81
C LYS A 298 -14.40 33.29 -31.82
N LEU A 299 -14.14 32.71 -32.99
CA LEU A 299 -13.24 33.27 -34.00
C LEU A 299 -13.96 33.35 -35.34
N GLN A 300 -13.59 34.33 -36.16
CA GLN A 300 -14.09 34.50 -37.54
C GLN A 300 -12.95 34.91 -38.48
N GLY A 301 -13.20 34.86 -39.78
CA GLY A 301 -12.28 35.32 -40.82
C GLY A 301 -10.89 34.70 -40.74
N TYR A 302 -9.87 35.54 -40.86
CA TYR A 302 -8.46 35.14 -40.87
C TYR A 302 -8.06 34.37 -39.60
N ASP A 303 -8.46 34.83 -38.42
CA ASP A 303 -8.08 34.22 -37.14
C ASP A 303 -8.65 32.80 -37.00
N LEU A 304 -9.88 32.58 -37.49
CA LEU A 304 -10.47 31.25 -37.55
C LEU A 304 -9.66 30.35 -38.49
N LYS A 305 -9.32 30.84 -39.69
CA LYS A 305 -8.52 30.09 -40.68
C LYS A 305 -7.17 29.66 -40.10
N GLN A 306 -6.43 30.58 -39.50
CA GLN A 306 -5.12 30.28 -38.90
C GLN A 306 -5.23 29.28 -37.74
N ALA A 307 -6.28 29.40 -36.91
CA ALA A 307 -6.50 28.48 -35.81
C ALA A 307 -6.88 27.06 -36.28
N LEU A 308 -7.61 26.94 -37.40
CA LEU A 308 -7.90 25.66 -38.04
C LEU A 308 -6.65 25.00 -38.61
N ILE A 309 -5.82 25.76 -39.35
CA ILE A 309 -4.54 25.29 -39.88
C ILE A 309 -3.66 24.75 -38.76
N ARG A 310 -3.51 25.52 -37.67
CA ARG A 310 -2.74 25.10 -36.49
C ARG A 310 -3.23 23.78 -35.92
N ASP A 311 -4.54 23.62 -35.72
CA ASP A 311 -5.11 22.37 -35.19
C ASP A 311 -4.85 21.17 -36.08
N LEU A 312 -5.07 21.32 -37.39
CA LEU A 312 -4.88 20.24 -38.34
C LEU A 312 -3.39 19.87 -38.48
N MET A 313 -2.49 20.85 -38.43
CA MET A 313 -1.04 20.59 -38.37
C MET A 313 -0.65 19.84 -37.09
N THR A 314 -1.22 20.17 -35.93
CA THR A 314 -0.97 19.39 -34.68
C THR A 314 -1.50 17.96 -34.75
N GLN A 315 -2.44 17.69 -35.66
CA GLN A 315 -2.95 16.36 -35.96
C GLN A 315 -2.14 15.65 -37.06
N GLY A 316 -1.15 16.33 -37.63
CA GLY A 316 -0.14 15.82 -38.54
C GLY A 316 -0.54 15.80 -40.01
N PHE A 317 -1.56 16.56 -40.41
CA PHE A 317 -1.90 16.73 -41.82
C PHE A 317 -0.94 17.72 -42.48
N SER A 318 -0.59 17.48 -43.76
CA SER A 318 0.30 18.37 -44.51
C SER A 318 -0.40 19.71 -44.77
N TYR A 319 0.40 20.77 -44.84
CA TYR A 319 -0.12 22.11 -45.14
C TYR A 319 -0.86 22.15 -46.48
N GLU A 320 -0.35 21.45 -47.49
CA GLU A 320 -0.96 21.35 -48.82
C GLU A 320 -2.37 20.76 -48.77
N SER A 321 -2.56 19.59 -48.15
CA SER A 321 -3.88 18.97 -48.04
C SER A 321 -4.86 19.84 -47.23
N ILE A 322 -4.36 20.55 -46.21
CA ILE A 322 -5.16 21.50 -45.43
C ILE A 322 -5.58 22.69 -46.30
N GLN A 323 -4.68 23.24 -47.12
CA GLN A 323 -4.97 24.35 -48.01
C GLN A 323 -6.01 23.98 -49.06
N THR A 324 -5.85 22.84 -49.74
CA THR A 324 -6.85 22.33 -50.70
C THR A 324 -8.22 22.28 -50.05
N LYS A 325 -8.29 21.69 -48.86
CA LYS A 325 -9.55 21.57 -48.11
C LYS A 325 -10.17 22.91 -47.69
N LEU A 326 -9.34 23.90 -47.39
CA LEU A 326 -9.80 25.27 -47.11
C LEU A 326 -10.28 25.95 -48.39
N ASN A 327 -9.61 25.78 -49.52
CA ASN A 327 -9.99 26.44 -50.77
C ASN A 327 -11.33 25.94 -51.31
N ASP A 328 -11.64 24.64 -51.14
CA ASP A 328 -12.93 24.02 -51.53
C ASP A 328 -14.17 24.70 -50.92
N ARG A 329 -14.02 25.45 -49.82
CA ARG A 329 -15.12 26.13 -49.13
C ARG A 329 -15.25 27.63 -49.45
N SER A 330 -14.52 28.15 -50.45
CA SER A 330 -14.54 29.56 -50.85
C SER A 330 -14.35 30.52 -49.66
N TRP A 331 -13.22 30.40 -48.97
CA TRP A 331 -12.82 31.34 -47.90
C TRP A 331 -12.25 32.66 -48.44
N GLU A 332 -12.29 32.87 -49.76
CA GLU A 332 -11.68 34.00 -50.47
C GLU A 332 -12.34 35.35 -50.16
N ASN A 333 -13.52 35.37 -49.54
CA ASN A 333 -14.28 36.60 -49.27
C ASN A 333 -14.23 37.09 -47.81
N MET A 334 -13.28 36.63 -46.99
CA MET A 334 -13.11 37.11 -45.61
C MET A 334 -11.74 37.77 -45.43
N ASN A 335 -11.55 38.90 -46.11
CA ASN A 335 -10.53 39.89 -45.75
C ASN A 335 -10.92 40.61 -44.47
#